data_AF-A0A255GWW8-F1
#
_entry.id   AF-A0A255GWW8-F1
#
_cell.length_a   1.000
_cell.length_b   1.000
_cell.length_c   1.000
_cell.angle_alpha   90.00
_cell.angle_beta   90.00
_cell.angle_gamma   90.00
#
_symmetry.space_group_name_H-M   'P 1'
#
loop_
_entity.id
_entity.type
_entity.pdbx_description
1 polymer ?
#
loop_
_entity_poly.entity_id
_entity_poly.type
_entity_poly.pdbx_seq_one_letter_code
_entity_poly.pdbx_strand_id
1 'polypeptide(L)'
;MAAASDYTDDVRLAHLMADNADSITMDRFRAQDLQVSAKPDLSHVTDADVAVEEVLRKSLARARPRDAVHGEELEDTGWGPRRWVIDPIDGTSNFVRGVPVWASLIGLMEGDEVVAGVVSAPALGRRWWASRGGGAYTGRSLAQARSIKVSQVSRIGDASLSYSSLHGWVSAGWGQHFVDLMRSVWRSRAYGDFWSYMLVAEGAVDIACEPELALHDMAACDIIVTEAGGNFTSVAGDAGPFGPGAVATNGLLHELVVRQLHDGDAVDPDAGRTRAEN
;
A
#
# COMPACT_ATOMS: atom_id res chain seq x y z
N MET A 1 -29.90 -8.91 -9.39
CA MET A 1 -28.42 -8.87 -9.47
C MET A 1 -28.07 -7.45 -9.87
N ALA A 2 -27.46 -6.67 -8.99
CA ALA A 2 -26.91 -5.38 -9.37
C ALA A 2 -25.85 -5.62 -10.46
N ALA A 3 -25.86 -4.83 -11.53
CA ALA A 3 -24.75 -4.86 -12.49
C ALA A 3 -23.46 -4.62 -11.70
N ALA A 4 -22.43 -5.45 -11.91
CA ALA A 4 -21.12 -5.20 -11.30
C ALA A 4 -20.70 -3.77 -11.71
N SER A 5 -20.44 -2.91 -10.72
CA SER A 5 -19.97 -1.56 -10.98
C SER A 5 -18.67 -1.64 -11.77
N ASP A 6 -18.66 -1.03 -12.96
CA ASP A 6 -17.45 -0.92 -13.79
C ASP A 6 -16.63 0.28 -13.29
N TYR A 7 -15.49 0.00 -12.65
CA TYR A 7 -14.57 1.01 -12.12
C TYR A 7 -13.51 1.47 -13.14
N THR A 8 -13.65 1.10 -14.43
CA THR A 8 -12.67 1.45 -15.48
C THR A 8 -12.43 2.96 -15.58
N ASP A 9 -13.49 3.77 -15.49
CA ASP A 9 -13.36 5.23 -15.58
C ASP A 9 -12.73 5.85 -14.33
N ASP A 10 -12.92 5.22 -13.16
CA ASP A 10 -12.26 5.64 -11.92
C ASP A 10 -10.77 5.31 -11.95
N VAL A 11 -10.39 4.12 -12.43
CA VAL A 11 -8.97 3.77 -12.63
C VAL A 11 -8.30 4.70 -13.64
N ARG A 12 -8.98 5.05 -14.74
CA ARG A 12 -8.45 6.03 -15.72
C ARG A 12 -8.23 7.41 -15.10
N LEU A 13 -9.17 7.87 -14.27
CA LEU A 13 -9.01 9.12 -13.54
C LEU A 13 -7.84 9.05 -12.55
N ALA A 14 -7.68 7.94 -11.84
CA ALA A 14 -6.56 7.72 -10.93
C ALA A 14 -5.21 7.74 -11.68
N HIS A 15 -5.12 7.17 -12.89
CA HIS A 15 -3.93 7.28 -13.73
C HIS A 15 -3.61 8.72 -14.14
N LEU A 16 -4.61 9.51 -14.53
CA LEU A 16 -4.43 10.92 -14.86
C LEU A 16 -3.93 11.72 -13.65
N MET A 17 -4.49 11.44 -12.47
CA MET A 17 -4.03 12.05 -11.21
C MET A 17 -2.59 11.65 -10.89
N ALA A 18 -2.25 10.38 -11.05
CA ALA A 18 -0.88 9.90 -10.90
C ALA A 18 0.08 10.56 -11.90
N ASP A 19 -0.31 10.81 -13.16
CA ASP A 19 0.53 11.54 -14.12
C ASP A 19 0.81 12.99 -13.67
N ASN A 20 -0.17 13.67 -13.09
CA ASN A 20 0.02 15.00 -12.52
C ASN A 20 0.93 14.97 -11.29
N ALA A 21 0.74 13.98 -10.41
CA ALA A 21 1.58 13.79 -9.23
C ALA A 21 3.03 13.46 -9.62
N ASP A 22 3.23 12.57 -10.59
CA ASP A 22 4.55 12.20 -11.12
C ASP A 22 5.31 13.43 -11.65
N SER A 23 4.63 14.33 -12.37
CA SER A 23 5.27 15.56 -12.87
C SER A 23 5.77 16.45 -11.72
N ILE A 24 4.92 16.70 -10.72
CA ILE A 24 5.25 17.59 -9.60
C ILE A 24 6.36 16.98 -8.73
N THR A 25 6.21 15.71 -8.36
CA THR A 25 7.16 15.01 -7.50
C THR A 25 8.53 14.88 -8.16
N MET A 26 8.60 14.59 -9.46
CA MET A 26 9.87 14.49 -10.17
C MET A 26 10.57 15.85 -10.37
N ASP A 27 9.82 16.95 -10.53
CA ASP A 27 10.40 18.29 -10.55
C ASP A 27 11.00 18.68 -9.19
N ARG A 28 10.41 18.17 -8.10
CA ARG A 28 10.84 18.44 -6.71
C ARG A 28 11.91 17.48 -6.19
N PHE A 29 11.96 16.26 -6.70
CA PHE A 29 12.89 15.25 -6.23
C PHE A 29 14.34 15.69 -6.50
N ARG A 30 15.12 15.86 -5.43
CA ARG A 30 16.50 16.39 -5.44
C ARG A 30 16.62 17.88 -5.82
N ALA A 31 15.53 18.63 -5.78
CA ALA A 31 15.58 20.09 -5.87
C ALA A 31 16.40 20.67 -4.70
N GLN A 32 17.26 21.65 -4.98
CA GLN A 32 18.13 22.26 -3.96
C GLN A 32 17.36 23.14 -2.96
N ASP A 33 16.20 23.63 -3.37
CA ASP A 33 15.31 24.52 -2.64
C ASP A 33 14.05 23.81 -2.12
N LEU A 34 14.06 22.46 -2.06
CA LEU A 34 12.99 21.67 -1.44
C LEU A 34 12.75 22.15 0.00
N GLN A 35 11.53 22.57 0.30
CA GLN A 35 11.18 22.98 1.65
C GLN A 35 10.72 21.75 2.42
N VAL A 36 11.36 21.51 3.57
CA VAL A 36 11.03 20.38 4.45
C VAL A 36 10.64 20.94 5.81
N SER A 37 9.48 20.54 6.30
CA SER A 37 9.04 20.77 7.67
C SER A 37 8.81 19.44 8.39
N ALA A 38 8.92 19.47 9.71
CA ALA A 38 8.61 18.32 10.55
C ALA A 38 7.19 18.46 11.11
N LYS A 39 6.39 17.40 11.03
CA LYS A 39 5.10 17.27 11.72
C LYS A 39 5.34 17.04 13.23
N PRO A 40 4.32 17.21 14.10
CA PRO A 40 4.45 17.01 15.54
C PRO A 40 4.94 15.61 15.97
N ASP A 41 4.71 14.60 15.14
CA ASP A 41 5.17 13.21 15.30
C ASP A 41 6.57 12.94 14.73
N LEU A 42 7.28 14.00 14.30
CA LEU A 42 8.61 13.98 13.68
C LEU A 42 8.66 13.39 12.27
N SER A 43 7.53 13.04 11.66
CA SER A 43 7.48 12.74 10.24
C SER A 43 7.77 14.00 9.42
N HIS A 44 8.26 13.83 8.18
CA HIS A 44 8.58 14.93 7.29
C HIS A 44 7.40 15.19 6.35
N VAL A 45 7.13 16.46 6.09
CA VAL A 45 6.31 16.91 4.96
C VAL A 45 7.11 17.92 4.15
N THR A 46 6.91 17.90 2.85
CA THR A 46 7.53 18.83 1.93
C THR A 46 6.50 19.71 1.25
N ASP A 47 6.98 20.81 0.64
CA ASP A 47 6.15 21.61 -0.24
C ASP A 47 5.74 20.89 -1.54
N ALA A 48 6.30 19.71 -1.82
CA ALA A 48 5.84 18.82 -2.88
C ALA A 48 4.55 18.07 -2.49
N ASP A 49 4.47 17.59 -1.25
CA ASP A 49 3.31 16.84 -0.73
C ASP A 49 2.03 17.67 -0.83
N VAL A 50 2.07 18.88 -0.27
CA VAL A 50 0.95 19.82 -0.29
C VAL A 50 0.56 20.19 -1.72
N ALA A 51 1.54 20.46 -2.59
CA ALA A 51 1.27 20.84 -3.98
C ALA A 51 0.61 19.72 -4.80
N VAL A 52 1.04 18.48 -4.59
CA VAL A 52 0.41 17.30 -5.21
C VAL A 52 -1.04 17.18 -4.71
N GLU A 53 -1.25 17.21 -3.40
CA GLU A 53 -2.59 17.03 -2.82
C GLU A 53 -3.59 18.10 -3.33
N GLU A 54 -3.18 19.37 -3.36
CA GLU A 54 -4.00 20.47 -3.89
C GLU A 54 -4.41 20.23 -5.36
N VAL A 55 -3.47 19.78 -6.19
CA VAL A 55 -3.73 19.52 -7.63
C VAL A 55 -4.66 18.33 -7.82
N LEU A 56 -4.51 17.27 -7.02
CA LEU A 56 -5.39 16.10 -7.09
C LEU A 56 -6.79 16.44 -6.60
N ARG A 57 -6.92 17.14 -5.47
CA ARG A 57 -8.22 17.63 -4.96
C ARG A 57 -8.93 18.53 -5.95
N LYS A 58 -8.21 19.42 -6.65
CA LYS A 58 -8.77 20.27 -7.72
C LYS A 58 -9.26 19.45 -8.92
N SER A 59 -8.57 18.37 -9.25
CA SER A 59 -8.97 17.45 -10.32
C SER A 59 -10.25 16.71 -9.94
N LEU A 60 -10.34 16.21 -8.71
CA LEU A 60 -11.51 15.53 -8.15
C LEU A 60 -12.72 16.48 -8.03
N ALA A 61 -12.54 17.70 -7.55
CA ALA A 61 -13.62 18.69 -7.46
C ALA A 61 -14.29 18.98 -8.82
N ARG A 62 -13.56 18.78 -9.93
CA ARG A 62 -14.09 18.94 -11.29
C ARG A 62 -14.69 17.66 -11.85
N ALA A 63 -13.99 16.53 -11.70
CA ALA A 63 -14.37 15.25 -12.33
C ALA A 63 -15.37 14.43 -11.51
N ARG A 64 -15.37 14.61 -10.18
CA ARG A 64 -16.15 13.88 -9.18
C ARG A 64 -16.64 14.81 -8.05
N PRO A 65 -17.41 15.87 -8.35
CA PRO A 65 -17.82 16.89 -7.36
C PRO A 65 -18.70 16.36 -6.20
N ARG A 66 -19.11 15.09 -6.23
CA ARG A 66 -19.93 14.45 -5.18
C ARG A 66 -19.15 13.44 -4.34
N ASP A 67 -17.91 13.13 -4.70
CA ASP A 67 -17.09 12.19 -3.93
C ASP A 67 -16.40 12.97 -2.81
N ALA A 68 -16.26 12.34 -1.64
CA ALA A 68 -15.43 12.85 -0.55
C ALA A 68 -13.94 12.65 -0.88
N VAL A 69 -13.06 13.38 -0.19
CA VAL A 69 -11.61 13.23 -0.29
C VAL A 69 -10.99 13.23 1.11
N HIS A 70 -10.23 12.19 1.40
CA HIS A 70 -9.31 12.06 2.52
C HIS A 70 -7.88 12.13 1.97
N GLY A 71 -7.04 12.97 2.56
CA GLY A 71 -5.63 13.08 2.20
C GLY A 71 -4.77 13.15 3.45
N GLU A 72 -3.47 12.90 3.29
CA GLU A 72 -2.51 12.97 4.39
C GLU A 72 -2.33 14.41 4.92
N GLU A 73 -2.26 15.40 4.04
CA GLU A 73 -1.77 16.73 4.40
C GLU A 73 -2.86 17.77 4.68
N LEU A 74 -4.02 17.64 4.03
CA LEU A 74 -5.11 18.60 4.15
C LEU A 74 -6.35 17.97 4.79
N GLU A 75 -7.17 18.80 5.43
CA GLU A 75 -8.43 18.36 6.03
C GLU A 75 -9.34 17.63 5.02
N ASP A 76 -10.10 16.66 5.54
CA ASP A 76 -11.12 15.94 4.77
C ASP A 76 -12.11 16.92 4.12
N THR A 77 -12.53 16.62 2.89
CA THR A 77 -13.53 17.41 2.16
C THR A 77 -14.64 16.54 1.59
N GLY A 78 -15.81 17.15 1.38
CA GLY A 78 -16.97 16.46 0.82
C GLY A 78 -17.64 15.50 1.80
N TRP A 79 -18.64 14.78 1.31
CA TRP A 79 -19.40 13.77 2.07
C TRP A 79 -20.01 12.77 1.10
N GLY A 80 -20.33 11.58 1.59
CA GLY A 80 -21.01 10.55 0.79
C GLY A 80 -20.32 9.20 0.90
N PRO A 81 -20.89 8.17 0.24
CA PRO A 81 -20.37 6.81 0.30
C PRO A 81 -19.06 6.64 -0.48
N ARG A 82 -18.80 7.50 -1.47
CA ARG A 82 -17.57 7.45 -2.28
C ARG A 82 -16.52 8.38 -1.71
N ARG A 83 -15.32 7.87 -1.45
CA ARG A 83 -14.20 8.62 -0.88
C ARG A 83 -12.91 8.30 -1.62
N TRP A 84 -12.26 9.32 -2.16
CA TRP A 84 -10.88 9.22 -2.63
C TRP A 84 -9.94 9.35 -1.44
N VAL A 85 -8.93 8.49 -1.37
CA VAL A 85 -7.93 8.43 -0.33
C VAL A 85 -6.57 8.68 -0.99
N ILE A 86 -5.84 9.69 -0.53
CA ILE A 86 -4.63 10.17 -1.21
C ILE A 86 -3.47 10.25 -0.22
N ASP A 87 -2.38 9.58 -0.56
CA ASP A 87 -1.05 9.87 -0.06
C ASP A 87 -0.25 10.52 -1.22
N PRO A 88 0.11 11.81 -1.10
CA PRO A 88 0.91 12.50 -2.11
C PRO A 88 2.28 11.87 -2.34
N ILE A 89 3.02 11.51 -1.28
CA ILE A 89 4.36 10.93 -1.32
C ILE A 89 4.52 9.96 -0.12
N ASP A 90 4.20 8.70 -0.34
CA ASP A 90 4.60 7.64 0.57
C ASP A 90 6.13 7.50 0.53
N GLY A 91 6.76 7.37 1.70
CA GLY A 91 8.21 7.34 1.84
C GLY A 91 8.88 8.73 1.76
N THR A 92 8.25 9.80 2.26
CA THR A 92 8.84 11.17 2.29
C THR A 92 10.25 11.22 2.86
N SER A 93 10.59 10.37 3.83
CA SER A 93 11.97 10.25 4.35
C SER A 93 12.98 9.81 3.27
N ASN A 94 12.60 8.90 2.38
CA ASN A 94 13.41 8.51 1.22
C ASN A 94 13.48 9.64 0.19
N PHE A 95 12.35 10.30 -0.07
CA PHE A 95 12.24 11.43 -1.00
C PHE A 95 13.24 12.54 -0.64
N VAL A 96 13.19 13.02 0.61
CA VAL A 96 14.08 14.08 1.14
C VAL A 96 15.56 13.69 1.07
N ARG A 97 15.87 12.40 1.19
CA ARG A 97 17.26 11.88 1.15
C ARG A 97 17.74 11.51 -0.25
N GLY A 98 16.90 11.66 -1.28
CA GLY A 98 17.24 11.33 -2.67
C GLY A 98 17.27 9.83 -2.95
N VAL A 99 16.71 9.00 -2.07
CA VAL A 99 16.48 7.57 -2.25
C VAL A 99 15.23 7.39 -3.12
N PRO A 100 15.26 6.60 -4.20
CA PRO A 100 14.18 6.58 -5.20
C PRO A 100 12.98 5.69 -4.81
N VAL A 101 12.86 5.30 -3.54
CA VAL A 101 11.75 4.46 -3.05
C VAL A 101 10.73 5.37 -2.38
N TRP A 102 9.85 5.92 -3.21
CA TRP A 102 8.70 6.73 -2.80
C TRP A 102 7.63 6.63 -3.90
N ALA A 103 6.37 6.88 -3.56
CA ALA A 103 5.27 6.81 -4.52
C ALA A 103 4.08 7.69 -4.13
N SER A 104 3.28 8.10 -5.10
CA SER A 104 1.94 8.61 -4.82
C SER A 104 0.94 7.45 -4.75
N LEU A 105 0.12 7.41 -3.71
CA LEU A 105 -0.91 6.40 -3.49
C LEU A 105 -2.30 7.02 -3.64
N ILE A 106 -3.12 6.43 -4.50
CA ILE A 106 -4.45 6.94 -4.83
C ILE A 106 -5.43 5.78 -4.71
N GLY A 107 -6.23 5.75 -3.65
CA GLY A 107 -7.31 4.82 -3.43
C GLY A 107 -8.69 5.44 -3.68
N LEU A 108 -9.67 4.61 -4.01
CA LEU A 108 -11.08 4.94 -4.03
C LEU A 108 -11.84 3.91 -3.18
N MET A 109 -12.64 4.40 -2.25
CA MET A 109 -13.51 3.61 -1.39
C MET A 109 -14.98 3.87 -1.71
N GLU A 110 -15.80 2.82 -1.59
CA GLU A 110 -17.26 2.88 -1.54
C GLU A 110 -17.74 2.26 -0.22
N GLY A 111 -18.15 3.10 0.74
CA GLY A 111 -18.37 2.66 2.12
C GLY A 111 -17.04 2.26 2.77
N ASP A 112 -17.01 1.08 3.39
CA ASP A 112 -15.83 0.53 4.07
C ASP A 112 -14.98 -0.36 3.14
N GLU A 113 -15.10 -0.15 1.84
CA GLU A 113 -14.63 -1.11 0.85
C GLU A 113 -13.77 -0.38 -0.19
N VAL A 114 -12.49 -0.74 -0.33
CA VAL A 114 -11.65 -0.21 -1.40
C VAL A 114 -12.08 -0.84 -2.72
N VAL A 115 -12.31 -0.02 -3.73
CA VAL A 115 -12.85 -0.46 -5.04
C VAL A 115 -11.91 -0.20 -6.20
N ALA A 116 -10.98 0.75 -6.07
CA ALA A 116 -9.92 1.00 -7.06
C ALA A 116 -8.69 1.61 -6.38
N GLY A 117 -7.51 1.39 -6.97
CA GLY A 117 -6.26 1.91 -6.43
C GLY A 117 -5.17 2.03 -7.48
N VAL A 118 -4.32 3.05 -7.36
CA VAL A 118 -3.10 3.27 -8.14
C VAL A 118 -1.96 3.60 -7.18
N VAL A 119 -0.81 2.96 -7.38
CA VAL A 119 0.47 3.29 -6.75
C VAL A 119 1.44 3.68 -7.85
N SER A 120 1.98 4.90 -7.81
CA SER A 120 2.87 5.46 -8.85
C SER A 120 4.23 5.83 -8.28
N ALA A 121 5.28 5.13 -8.69
CA ALA A 121 6.66 5.34 -8.27
C ALA A 121 7.53 5.77 -9.47
N PRO A 122 7.47 7.06 -9.88
CA PRO A 122 8.12 7.52 -11.10
C PRO A 122 9.65 7.43 -11.05
N ALA A 123 10.27 7.61 -9.88
CA ALA A 123 11.72 7.42 -9.70
C ALA A 123 12.17 5.96 -9.90
N LEU A 124 11.28 4.99 -9.70
CA LEU A 124 11.50 3.58 -10.05
C LEU A 124 11.07 3.25 -11.49
N GLY A 125 10.36 4.16 -12.16
CA GLY A 125 9.76 3.94 -13.48
C GLY A 125 8.67 2.87 -13.46
N ARG A 126 7.93 2.78 -12.34
CA ARG A 126 6.92 1.74 -12.09
C ARG A 126 5.59 2.32 -11.63
N ARG A 127 4.51 1.65 -12.01
CA ARG A 127 3.16 1.92 -11.53
C ARG A 127 2.41 0.59 -11.37
N TRP A 128 1.52 0.53 -10.40
CA TRP A 128 0.65 -0.60 -10.11
C TRP A 128 -0.77 -0.10 -9.92
N TRP A 129 -1.75 -0.91 -10.28
CA TRP A 129 -3.15 -0.55 -10.11
C TRP A 129 -4.04 -1.77 -10.10
N ALA A 130 -5.22 -1.59 -9.52
CA ALA A 130 -6.28 -2.58 -9.49
C ALA A 130 -7.64 -1.90 -9.37
N SER A 131 -8.67 -2.66 -9.70
CA SER A 131 -10.05 -2.35 -9.36
C SER A 131 -10.77 -3.64 -9.02
N ARG A 132 -11.81 -3.54 -8.19
CA ARG A 132 -12.62 -4.68 -7.78
C ARG A 132 -13.08 -5.53 -8.95
N GLY A 133 -12.73 -6.82 -8.92
CA GLY A 133 -13.05 -7.79 -9.97
C GLY A 133 -12.32 -7.58 -11.30
N GLY A 134 -11.44 -6.59 -11.39
CA GLY A 134 -10.66 -6.25 -12.59
C GLY A 134 -9.29 -6.91 -12.63
N GLY A 135 -8.81 -7.46 -11.51
CA GLY A 135 -7.46 -7.95 -11.33
C GLY A 135 -6.46 -6.82 -11.06
N ALA A 136 -5.24 -7.21 -10.67
CA ALA A 136 -4.13 -6.30 -10.44
C ALA A 136 -3.13 -6.31 -11.61
N TYR A 137 -2.53 -5.15 -11.86
CA TYR A 137 -1.59 -4.94 -12.97
C TYR A 137 -0.41 -4.05 -12.56
N THR A 138 0.68 -4.17 -13.32
CA THR A 138 1.82 -3.24 -13.30
C THR A 138 2.25 -2.88 -14.72
N GLY A 139 2.81 -1.69 -14.91
CA GLY A 139 3.29 -1.21 -16.21
C GLY A 139 3.54 0.29 -16.22
N ARG A 140 4.17 0.80 -17.28
CA ARG A 140 4.39 2.25 -17.44
C ARG A 140 3.15 3.01 -17.92
N SER A 141 2.17 2.29 -18.47
CA SER A 141 0.90 2.83 -18.94
C SER A 141 -0.11 1.69 -19.04
N LEU A 142 -1.39 2.03 -19.18
CA LEU A 142 -2.46 1.06 -19.44
C LEU A 142 -2.20 0.20 -20.68
N ALA A 143 -1.53 0.75 -21.72
CA ALA A 143 -1.20 0.03 -22.94
C ALA A 143 -0.06 -0.99 -22.77
N GLN A 144 0.75 -0.85 -21.73
CA GLN A 144 1.89 -1.74 -21.40
C GLN A 144 1.63 -2.52 -20.10
N ALA A 145 0.36 -2.77 -19.79
CA ALA A 145 -0.06 -3.46 -18.59
C ALA A 145 0.35 -4.94 -18.62
N ARG A 146 0.86 -5.43 -17.49
CA ARG A 146 1.07 -6.84 -17.20
C ARG A 146 0.25 -7.20 -15.96
N SER A 147 -0.58 -8.24 -16.05
CA SER A 147 -1.27 -8.78 -14.87
C SER A 147 -0.25 -9.35 -13.88
N ILE A 148 -0.50 -9.12 -12.60
CA ILE A 148 0.34 -9.59 -11.50
C ILE A 148 -0.47 -10.53 -10.60
N LYS A 149 0.23 -11.44 -9.94
CA LYS A 149 -0.33 -12.38 -8.97
C LYS A 149 0.65 -12.60 -7.84
N VAL A 150 0.11 -12.80 -6.65
CA VAL A 150 0.91 -13.22 -5.48
C VAL A 150 1.59 -14.57 -5.71
N SER A 151 2.57 -14.89 -4.88
CA SER A 151 3.31 -16.15 -4.96
C SER A 151 2.44 -17.35 -4.59
N GLN A 152 3.01 -18.56 -4.69
CA GLN A 152 2.37 -19.80 -4.25
C GLN A 152 3.17 -20.49 -3.13
N VAL A 153 4.02 -19.73 -2.43
CA VAL A 153 4.81 -20.23 -1.30
C VAL A 153 3.88 -20.60 -0.16
N SER A 154 3.84 -21.88 0.21
CA SER A 154 2.88 -22.41 1.18
C SER A 154 3.49 -22.75 2.54
N ARG A 155 4.81 -22.68 2.69
CA ARG A 155 5.53 -22.95 3.95
C ARG A 155 6.24 -21.70 4.43
N ILE A 156 6.14 -21.39 5.72
CA ILE A 156 6.76 -20.17 6.27
C ILE A 156 8.29 -20.20 6.17
N GLY A 157 8.92 -21.37 6.34
CA GLY A 157 10.36 -21.55 6.20
C GLY A 157 10.91 -21.31 4.79
N ASP A 158 10.04 -21.22 3.77
CA ASP A 158 10.41 -20.87 2.39
C ASP A 158 10.12 -19.39 2.06
N ALA A 159 9.47 -18.66 2.96
CA ALA A 159 8.92 -17.33 2.69
C ALA A 159 9.99 -16.22 2.71
N SER A 160 9.78 -15.20 1.88
CA SER A 160 10.48 -13.92 1.88
C SER A 160 9.60 -12.87 2.55
N LEU A 161 10.12 -12.27 3.62
CA LEU A 161 9.49 -11.17 4.36
C LEU A 161 10.07 -9.81 3.95
N SER A 162 9.20 -8.81 3.79
CA SER A 162 9.56 -7.39 3.72
C SER A 162 8.90 -6.59 4.85
N TYR A 163 9.56 -5.53 5.31
CA TYR A 163 9.09 -4.60 6.35
C TYR A 163 9.75 -3.22 6.17
N SER A 164 9.39 -2.24 7.00
CA SER A 164 10.05 -0.91 7.02
C SER A 164 11.19 -0.83 8.03
N SER A 165 10.86 -0.82 9.33
CA SER A 165 11.88 -0.70 10.38
C SER A 165 11.54 -1.52 11.62
N LEU A 166 12.57 -1.90 12.39
CA LEU A 166 12.37 -2.64 13.65
C LEU A 166 11.85 -1.74 14.78
N HIS A 167 12.15 -0.44 14.75
CA HIS A 167 11.82 0.49 15.84
C HIS A 167 10.30 0.59 16.06
N GLY A 168 9.51 0.66 14.98
CA GLY A 168 8.05 0.69 15.09
C GLY A 168 7.50 -0.54 15.83
N TRP A 169 8.00 -1.74 15.54
CA TRP A 169 7.54 -2.97 16.19
C TRP A 169 7.86 -2.98 17.70
N VAL A 170 9.03 -2.47 18.09
CA VAL A 170 9.41 -2.35 19.50
C VAL A 170 8.50 -1.34 20.21
N SER A 171 8.29 -0.17 19.60
CA SER A 171 7.43 0.89 20.17
C SER A 171 5.97 0.47 20.30
N ALA A 172 5.44 -0.28 19.33
CA ALA A 172 4.09 -0.82 19.35
C ALA A 172 3.90 -1.94 20.38
N GLY A 173 4.99 -2.50 20.94
CA GLY A 173 4.96 -3.59 21.93
C GLY A 173 5.02 -5.01 21.32
N TRP A 174 5.23 -5.12 20.01
CA TRP A 174 5.18 -6.38 19.24
C TRP A 174 6.57 -6.85 18.81
N GLY A 175 7.64 -6.21 19.32
CA GLY A 175 9.01 -6.41 18.87
C GLY A 175 9.49 -7.85 18.94
N GLN A 176 9.17 -8.58 20.02
CA GLN A 176 9.58 -9.98 20.16
C GLN A 176 8.84 -10.88 19.15
N HIS A 177 7.53 -10.70 18.99
CA HIS A 177 6.73 -11.47 18.04
C HIS A 177 7.23 -11.28 16.60
N PHE A 178 7.58 -10.03 16.24
CA PHE A 178 8.16 -9.72 14.93
C PHE A 178 9.54 -10.36 14.74
N VAL A 179 10.41 -10.33 15.76
CA VAL A 179 11.72 -11.02 15.71
C VAL A 179 11.55 -12.52 15.52
N ASP A 180 10.57 -13.14 16.18
CA ASP A 180 10.30 -14.56 16.02
C ASP A 180 9.77 -14.88 14.61
N LEU A 181 8.90 -14.03 14.03
CA LEU A 181 8.51 -14.15 12.62
C LEU A 181 9.72 -14.07 11.68
N MET A 182 10.62 -13.11 11.89
CA MET A 182 11.83 -12.98 11.09
C MET A 182 12.74 -14.23 11.15
N ARG A 183 12.70 -14.99 12.25
CA ARG A 183 13.46 -16.24 12.41
C ARG A 183 12.78 -17.44 11.75
N SER A 184 11.46 -17.42 11.61
CA SER A 184 10.68 -18.50 10.98
C SER A 184 10.73 -18.48 9.46
N VAL A 185 11.07 -17.34 8.84
CA VAL A 185 11.11 -17.17 7.37
C VAL A 185 12.48 -17.49 6.76
N TRP A 186 12.51 -17.85 5.48
CA TRP A 186 13.78 -18.09 4.75
C TRP A 186 14.66 -16.84 4.71
N ARG A 187 14.05 -15.69 4.42
CA ARG A 187 14.78 -14.41 4.36
C ARG A 187 13.90 -13.24 4.75
N SER A 188 14.54 -12.19 5.26
CA SER A 188 13.93 -10.90 5.50
C SER A 188 14.70 -9.76 4.83
N ARG A 189 13.99 -8.73 4.38
CA ARG A 189 14.53 -7.47 3.84
C ARG A 189 13.70 -6.31 4.36
N ALA A 190 14.32 -5.14 4.47
CA ALA A 190 13.61 -3.91 4.81
C ALA A 190 13.53 -3.03 3.55
N TYR A 191 12.64 -3.37 2.60
CA TYR A 191 12.43 -2.51 1.43
C TYR A 191 11.65 -1.24 1.79
N GLY A 192 10.74 -1.38 2.76
CA GLY A 192 9.94 -0.29 3.31
C GLY A 192 8.75 0.13 2.46
N ASP A 193 7.82 0.79 3.14
CA ASP A 193 6.73 1.59 2.57
C ASP A 193 5.89 0.77 1.54
N PHE A 194 5.21 1.45 0.60
CA PHE A 194 4.40 0.84 -0.47
C PHE A 194 5.11 -0.31 -1.19
N TRP A 195 6.44 -0.24 -1.34
CA TRP A 195 7.17 -1.13 -2.22
C TRP A 195 7.16 -2.56 -1.71
N SER A 196 7.15 -2.75 -0.38
CA SER A 196 6.97 -4.06 0.25
C SER A 196 5.66 -4.72 -0.21
N TYR A 197 4.55 -3.98 -0.18
CA TYR A 197 3.22 -4.45 -0.57
C TYR A 197 3.12 -4.72 -2.07
N MET A 198 3.71 -3.86 -2.90
CA MET A 198 3.74 -4.07 -4.35
C MET A 198 4.54 -5.30 -4.74
N LEU A 199 5.63 -5.61 -4.03
CA LEU A 199 6.40 -6.84 -4.23
C LEU A 199 5.62 -8.10 -3.80
N VAL A 200 4.74 -8.00 -2.80
CA VAL A 200 3.77 -9.06 -2.46
C VAL A 200 2.79 -9.27 -3.60
N ALA A 201 2.16 -8.21 -4.10
CA ALA A 201 1.21 -8.29 -5.23
C ALA A 201 1.84 -8.88 -6.50
N GLU A 202 3.16 -8.75 -6.68
CA GLU A 202 3.91 -9.36 -7.78
C GLU A 202 4.42 -10.78 -7.52
N GLY A 203 4.24 -11.29 -6.30
CA GLY A 203 4.73 -12.60 -5.89
C GLY A 203 6.25 -12.69 -5.78
N ALA A 204 6.95 -11.55 -5.70
CA ALA A 204 8.40 -11.47 -5.51
C ALA A 204 8.78 -11.48 -4.01
N VAL A 205 7.84 -11.11 -3.15
CA VAL A 205 7.87 -11.20 -1.70
C VAL A 205 6.58 -11.92 -1.28
N ASP A 206 6.61 -12.62 -0.15
CA ASP A 206 5.49 -13.46 0.29
C ASP A 206 4.70 -12.81 1.43
N ILE A 207 5.38 -11.98 2.23
CA ILE A 207 4.85 -11.30 3.42
C ILE A 207 5.38 -9.87 3.44
N ALA A 208 4.50 -8.89 3.63
CA ALA A 208 4.83 -7.53 4.00
C ALA A 208 4.07 -7.16 5.26
N CYS A 209 4.74 -6.55 6.25
CA CYS A 209 4.05 -6.06 7.43
C CYS A 209 4.69 -4.83 8.07
N GLU A 210 3.84 -3.98 8.63
CA GLU A 210 4.18 -2.79 9.37
C GLU A 210 3.25 -2.62 10.57
N PRO A 211 3.77 -2.15 11.72
CA PRO A 211 3.03 -2.14 12.98
C PRO A 211 2.00 -1.00 13.05
N GLU A 212 2.23 0.08 12.30
CA GLU A 212 1.45 1.32 12.32
C GLU A 212 1.44 1.90 10.91
N LEU A 213 0.24 2.17 10.38
CA LEU A 213 0.00 2.80 9.10
C LEU A 213 -1.33 3.56 9.17
N ALA A 214 -1.44 4.63 8.41
CA ALA A 214 -2.67 5.38 8.21
C ALA A 214 -3.47 4.84 7.01
N LEU A 215 -4.72 5.30 6.88
CA LEU A 215 -5.60 4.89 5.79
C LEU A 215 -5.02 5.20 4.40
N HIS A 216 -4.33 6.34 4.26
CA HIS A 216 -3.74 6.77 2.99
C HIS A 216 -2.56 5.91 2.53
N ASP A 217 -1.76 5.38 3.47
CA ASP A 217 -0.68 4.42 3.19
C ASP A 217 -1.22 3.07 2.69
N MET A 218 -2.42 2.70 3.15
CA MET A 218 -2.95 1.35 2.98
C MET A 218 -3.94 1.20 1.83
N ALA A 219 -4.81 2.18 1.58
CA ALA A 219 -5.98 2.00 0.72
C ALA A 219 -5.62 1.53 -0.70
N ALA A 220 -4.63 2.15 -1.35
CA ALA A 220 -4.21 1.72 -2.69
C ALA A 220 -3.50 0.35 -2.65
N CYS A 221 -2.74 0.07 -1.59
CA CYS A 221 -2.03 -1.19 -1.41
C CYS A 221 -2.98 -2.37 -1.21
N ASP A 222 -4.04 -2.19 -0.41
CA ASP A 222 -5.07 -3.19 -0.09
C ASP A 222 -5.68 -3.80 -1.37
N ILE A 223 -6.30 -2.95 -2.20
CA ILE A 223 -7.00 -3.43 -3.39
C ILE A 223 -6.04 -4.06 -4.41
N ILE A 224 -4.80 -3.55 -4.52
CA ILE A 224 -3.80 -4.13 -5.44
C ILE A 224 -3.36 -5.52 -4.97
N VAL A 225 -3.13 -5.71 -3.66
CA VAL A 225 -2.77 -7.02 -3.10
C VAL A 225 -3.94 -7.99 -3.21
N THR A 226 -5.15 -7.58 -2.85
CA THR A 226 -6.34 -8.44 -2.89
C THR A 226 -6.69 -8.85 -4.32
N GLU A 227 -6.65 -7.94 -5.30
CA GLU A 227 -6.90 -8.27 -6.71
C GLU A 227 -5.76 -9.05 -7.38
N ALA A 228 -4.56 -9.07 -6.78
CA ALA A 228 -3.48 -9.99 -7.16
C ALA A 228 -3.69 -11.42 -6.59
N GLY A 229 -4.73 -11.64 -5.78
CA GLY A 229 -5.06 -12.90 -5.13
C GLY A 229 -4.45 -13.08 -3.74
N GLY A 230 -3.94 -12.00 -3.13
CA GLY A 230 -3.43 -11.99 -1.77
C GLY A 230 -4.48 -11.68 -0.72
N ASN A 231 -4.02 -11.50 0.52
CA ASN A 231 -4.81 -11.03 1.64
C ASN A 231 -4.14 -9.81 2.27
N PHE A 232 -4.95 -8.85 2.71
CA PHE A 232 -4.52 -7.63 3.39
C PHE A 232 -5.41 -7.40 4.63
N THR A 233 -4.80 -7.25 5.80
CA THR A 233 -5.49 -7.00 7.07
C THR A 233 -4.69 -6.04 7.93
N SER A 234 -5.30 -5.56 9.02
CA SER A 234 -4.57 -5.01 10.17
C SER A 234 -3.65 -6.07 10.79
N VAL A 235 -2.76 -5.66 11.69
CA VAL A 235 -1.93 -6.62 12.44
C VAL A 235 -2.77 -7.50 13.40
N ALA A 236 -3.97 -7.05 13.77
CA ALA A 236 -4.94 -7.84 14.53
C ALA A 236 -5.81 -8.78 13.66
N GLY A 237 -5.67 -8.72 12.33
CA GLY A 237 -6.41 -9.56 11.39
C GLY A 237 -7.75 -8.99 10.91
N ASP A 238 -8.04 -7.72 11.20
CA ASP A 238 -9.22 -7.04 10.65
C ASP A 238 -9.04 -6.80 9.15
N ALA A 239 -10.04 -7.16 8.34
CA ALA A 239 -9.93 -7.08 6.89
C ALA A 239 -9.85 -5.63 6.37
N GLY A 240 -9.03 -5.41 5.34
CA GLY A 240 -8.91 -4.13 4.64
C GLY A 240 -7.96 -3.13 5.33
N PRO A 241 -7.99 -1.85 4.91
CA PRO A 241 -7.06 -0.82 5.37
C PRO A 241 -7.54 -0.16 6.68
N PHE A 242 -8.06 -0.95 7.61
CA PHE A 242 -8.63 -0.47 8.88
C PHE A 242 -7.87 -1.03 10.06
N GLY A 243 -7.69 -0.22 11.11
CA GLY A 243 -6.97 -0.61 12.31
C GLY A 243 -5.48 -0.27 12.27
N PRO A 244 -4.73 -0.67 13.31
CA PRO A 244 -3.32 -0.35 13.40
C PRO A 244 -2.50 -1.23 12.45
N GLY A 245 -1.64 -0.59 11.66
CA GLY A 245 -0.67 -1.25 10.79
C GLY A 245 -1.30 -2.12 9.71
N ALA A 246 -0.47 -2.89 9.03
CA ALA A 246 -0.93 -3.83 8.01
C ALA A 246 -0.10 -5.09 7.93
N VAL A 247 -0.74 -6.18 7.52
CA VAL A 247 -0.15 -7.44 7.10
C VAL A 247 -0.71 -7.78 5.73
N ALA A 248 0.17 -7.88 4.74
CA ALA A 248 -0.14 -8.34 3.40
C ALA A 248 0.61 -9.63 3.10
N THR A 249 -0.09 -10.64 2.57
CA THR A 249 0.55 -11.91 2.19
C THR A 249 -0.01 -12.47 0.89
N ASN A 250 0.59 -13.55 0.42
CA ASN A 250 0.08 -14.36 -0.68
C ASN A 250 -1.20 -15.17 -0.38
N GLY A 251 -1.86 -14.89 0.75
CA GLY A 251 -3.05 -15.59 1.24
C GLY A 251 -2.76 -16.93 1.90
N LEU A 252 -1.91 -17.78 1.32
CA LEU A 252 -1.56 -19.10 1.88
C LEU A 252 -0.93 -19.01 3.27
N LEU A 253 -0.13 -17.96 3.50
CA LEU A 253 0.59 -17.73 4.76
C LEU A 253 -0.17 -16.81 5.74
N HIS A 254 -1.32 -16.26 5.36
CA HIS A 254 -1.91 -15.13 6.04
C HIS A 254 -2.29 -15.41 7.50
N GLU A 255 -3.12 -16.44 7.74
CA GLU A 255 -3.55 -16.81 9.09
C GLU A 255 -2.38 -17.16 10.01
N LEU A 256 -1.32 -17.74 9.45
CA LEU A 256 -0.14 -18.13 10.18
C LEU A 256 0.64 -16.91 10.68
N VAL A 257 0.86 -15.94 9.77
CA VAL A 257 1.59 -14.69 10.08
C VAL A 257 0.82 -13.84 11.07
N VAL A 258 -0.50 -13.66 10.88
CA VAL A 258 -1.33 -12.87 11.79
C VAL A 258 -1.32 -13.46 13.19
N ARG A 259 -1.50 -14.79 13.34
CA ARG A 259 -1.42 -15.45 14.66
C ARG A 259 -0.05 -15.28 15.31
N GLN A 260 1.04 -15.43 14.55
CA GLN A 260 2.39 -15.26 15.10
C GLN A 260 2.63 -13.84 15.61
N LEU A 261 2.14 -12.83 14.89
CA LEU A 261 2.27 -11.43 15.29
C LEU A 261 1.37 -11.08 16.47
N HIS A 262 0.10 -11.51 16.45
CA HIS A 262 -0.90 -11.14 17.46
C HIS A 262 -0.77 -11.96 18.75
N ASP A 263 -0.66 -13.29 18.65
CA ASP A 263 -0.71 -14.21 19.80
C ASP A 263 0.68 -14.55 20.35
N GLY A 264 1.74 -14.30 19.58
CA GLY A 264 3.12 -14.62 19.97
C GLY A 264 3.46 -16.11 19.88
N ASP A 265 2.59 -16.90 19.26
CA ASP A 265 2.80 -18.33 19.07
C ASP A 265 3.98 -18.59 18.13
N ALA A 266 5.02 -19.24 18.64
CA ALA A 266 6.16 -19.66 17.84
C ALA A 266 5.69 -20.66 16.77
N VAL A 267 5.84 -20.28 15.51
CA VAL A 267 5.43 -21.11 14.38
C VAL A 267 6.57 -22.04 13.97
N ASP A 268 6.25 -23.33 13.83
CA ASP A 268 7.12 -24.34 13.21
C ASP A 268 7.48 -23.90 11.78
N PRO A 269 8.78 -23.79 11.40
CA PRO A 269 9.19 -23.47 10.04
C PRO A 269 8.60 -24.38 8.95
N ASP A 270 8.24 -25.62 9.30
CA ASP A 270 7.57 -26.56 8.40
C ASP A 270 6.04 -26.35 8.32
N ALA A 271 5.49 -25.44 9.12
CA ALA A 271 4.08 -25.08 9.07
C ALA A 271 3.71 -24.47 7.71
N GLY A 272 2.63 -24.99 7.15
CA GLY A 272 2.11 -24.56 5.86
C GLY A 272 0.78 -25.22 5.56
N ARG A 273 -0.01 -24.60 4.68
CA ARG A 273 -1.19 -25.28 4.12
C ARG A 273 -0.70 -26.33 3.13
N THR A 274 -0.86 -27.62 3.47
CA THR A 274 -0.87 -28.67 2.45
C THR A 274 -2.06 -28.36 1.54
N ARG A 275 -1.89 -28.46 0.22
CA ARG A 275 -3.04 -28.40 -0.70
C ARG A 275 -4.09 -29.38 -0.18
N ALA A 276 -5.20 -28.87 0.33
CA ALA A 276 -6.40 -29.66 0.44
C ALA A 276 -6.80 -30.01 -1.00
N GLU A 277 -6.90 -31.29 -1.27
CA GLU A 277 -7.51 -31.85 -2.46
C GLU A 277 -8.90 -31.24 -2.64
N ASN A 278 -9.09 -30.48 -3.73
CA ASN A 278 -10.24 -30.47 -4.66
C ASN A 278 -10.19 -29.24 -5.56
#